data_AF-A0A969EXT2-F1
#
_entry.id   AF-A0A969EXT2-F1
#
_cell.length_a   1.000
_cell.length_b   1.000
_cell.length_c   1.000
_cell.angle_alpha   90.00
_cell.angle_beta   90.00
_cell.angle_gamma   90.00
#
_symmetry.space_group_name_H-M   'P 1'
#
loop_
_entity.id
_entity.type
_entity.pdbx_description
1 polymer ?
#
loop_
_entity_poly.entity_id
_entity_poly.type
_entity_poly.pdbx_seq_one_letter_code
_entity_poly.pdbx_strand_id
1 'polypeptide(L)'
;MHLPLRRLKPTGKTKPQVPQTRSAGKWATGLLALLCLTAGWPASVQAEGSRSLYPASATGYRANIEWRDNKYGSLVLRRTLLKVYAQKDEYILVGSTAVGVDQGDIRIFDPGQVTGAVGAEIIPSVANFTCTIAQPGQGKITSRIEELAGPKSITGNNNPTGYTPCYYRAPTTGIYDVVMTGPDGFGSTRDGSIATDIALTNSNNFDVNQRSSVAAWDVTVRSSLTSITDRNGRLFAYYYALFTGNNGRPLYFSTYPITTDGFRYKVDFRGADPNGFLLYGEPSWFLR
;
A
#
# COMPACT_ATOMS: atom_id res chain seq x y z
N MET A 1 -67.04 -51.42 17.84
CA MET A 1 -66.67 -52.02 19.13
C MET A 1 -65.38 -51.34 19.59
N HIS A 2 -65.48 -50.34 20.46
CA HIS A 2 -65.38 -50.46 21.93
C HIS A 2 -63.93 -50.53 22.43
N LEU A 3 -63.42 -49.36 22.84
CA LEU A 3 -62.45 -49.18 23.93
C LEU A 3 -62.96 -49.88 25.22
N PRO A 4 -62.08 -50.23 26.17
CA PRO A 4 -61.92 -49.34 27.32
C PRO A 4 -60.52 -49.23 27.95
N LEU A 5 -60.40 -48.14 28.71
CA LEU A 5 -59.32 -47.66 29.58
C LEU A 5 -59.26 -48.35 30.95
N ARG A 6 -58.10 -48.28 31.61
CA ARG A 6 -57.81 -47.74 33.00
C ARG A 6 -56.65 -48.53 33.64
N ARG A 7 -55.54 -47.91 34.11
CA ARG A 7 -55.25 -46.96 35.22
C ARG A 7 -54.81 -47.69 36.50
N LEU A 8 -53.60 -47.39 37.03
CA LEU A 8 -53.29 -46.95 38.42
C LEU A 8 -51.79 -47.15 38.81
N LYS A 9 -51.22 -46.12 39.47
CA LYS A 9 -49.94 -46.11 40.24
C LYS A 9 -50.22 -46.45 41.72
N PRO A 10 -49.21 -46.87 42.51
CA PRO A 10 -48.67 -46.02 43.60
C PRO A 10 -47.14 -46.20 43.86
N THR A 11 -46.31 -45.16 43.92
CA THR A 11 -45.75 -44.44 45.11
C THR A 11 -45.00 -45.24 46.19
N GLY A 12 -43.68 -45.00 46.27
CA GLY A 12 -42.96 -44.65 47.51
C GLY A 12 -42.15 -45.75 48.23
N LYS A 13 -40.83 -45.54 48.40
CA LYS A 13 -40.16 -45.35 49.71
C LYS A 13 -38.64 -45.13 49.62
N THR A 14 -38.19 -44.35 50.58
CA THR A 14 -36.92 -43.71 50.95
C THR A 14 -35.66 -44.60 51.15
N LYS A 15 -34.50 -44.01 50.80
CA LYS A 15 -33.10 -44.29 51.24
C LYS A 15 -32.96 -44.34 52.79
N PRO A 16 -31.94 -45.00 53.41
CA PRO A 16 -30.56 -44.46 53.48
C PRO A 16 -29.39 -45.47 53.64
N GLN A 17 -28.18 -45.10 53.21
CA GLN A 17 -26.96 -44.94 54.02
C GLN A 17 -25.69 -44.84 53.13
N VAL A 18 -24.73 -44.06 53.64
CA VAL A 18 -23.40 -43.64 53.13
C VAL A 18 -22.41 -44.00 54.27
N PRO A 19 -21.06 -44.01 54.18
CA PRO A 19 -20.07 -44.03 53.07
C PRO A 19 -19.03 -45.18 53.19
N GLN A 20 -18.08 -45.31 52.23
CA GLN A 20 -16.62 -45.50 52.46
C GLN A 20 -15.92 -45.78 51.11
N THR A 21 -15.21 -44.82 50.50
CA THR A 21 -13.74 -44.54 50.53
C THR A 21 -12.86 -45.41 49.64
N ARG A 22 -12.03 -44.71 48.83
CA ARG A 22 -10.77 -45.13 48.14
C ARG A 22 -10.93 -46.12 46.98
N SER A 23 -10.15 -46.12 45.89
CA SER A 23 -9.18 -45.21 45.28
C SER A 23 -8.75 -45.86 43.95
N ALA A 24 -8.36 -45.05 42.97
CA ALA A 24 -7.40 -45.32 41.89
C ALA A 24 -7.79 -46.26 40.72
N GLY A 25 -7.44 -45.81 39.50
CA GLY A 25 -7.36 -46.64 38.30
C GLY A 25 -7.93 -45.98 37.02
N LYS A 26 -7.56 -44.74 36.70
CA LYS A 26 -6.79 -44.37 35.48
C LYS A 26 -6.99 -45.28 34.25
N TRP A 27 -7.82 -44.84 33.30
CA TRP A 27 -7.56 -44.96 31.85
C TRP A 27 -8.18 -43.74 31.16
N ALA A 28 -7.37 -42.68 31.01
CA ALA A 28 -7.69 -41.51 30.18
C ALA A 28 -6.70 -41.51 29.01
N THR A 29 -7.09 -42.15 27.92
CA THR A 29 -6.60 -41.92 26.56
C THR A 29 -7.69 -41.11 25.88
N GLY A 30 -7.49 -40.00 25.18
CA GLY A 30 -6.30 -39.32 24.70
C GLY A 30 -6.84 -38.42 23.59
N LEU A 31 -7.12 -37.16 23.90
CA LEU A 31 -7.42 -36.13 22.90
C LEU A 31 -6.48 -34.97 23.20
N LEU A 32 -5.26 -35.06 22.67
CA LEU A 32 -4.46 -33.87 22.39
C LEU A 32 -5.21 -33.10 21.30
N ALA A 33 -6.12 -32.22 21.72
CA ALA A 33 -6.59 -31.14 20.86
C ALA A 33 -5.40 -30.21 20.66
N LEU A 34 -4.73 -30.39 19.53
CA LEU A 34 -3.71 -29.51 18.98
C LEU A 34 -4.38 -28.18 18.63
N LEU A 35 -4.67 -27.36 19.65
CA LEU A 35 -5.01 -25.95 19.49
C LEU A 35 -3.70 -25.23 19.14
N CYS A 36 -3.25 -25.39 17.90
CA CYS A 36 -2.26 -24.49 17.32
C CYS A 36 -2.87 -23.09 17.38
N LEU A 37 -2.41 -22.32 18.37
CA LEU A 37 -2.46 -20.87 18.38
C LEU A 37 -1.92 -20.38 17.03
N THR A 38 -2.79 -20.16 16.06
CA THR A 38 -2.53 -19.21 14.99
C THR A 38 -2.67 -17.82 15.60
N ALA A 39 -1.76 -17.50 16.52
CA ALA A 39 -1.31 -16.13 16.70
C ALA A 39 -0.55 -15.79 15.41
N GLY A 40 -1.31 -15.56 14.33
CA GLY A 40 -0.77 -14.98 13.11
C GLY A 40 -0.09 -13.71 13.56
N TRP A 41 1.24 -13.68 13.45
CA TRP A 41 1.98 -12.45 13.63
C TRP A 41 1.30 -11.43 12.71
N PRO A 42 0.90 -10.24 13.20
CA PRO A 42 0.42 -9.22 12.31
C PRO A 42 1.58 -8.97 11.35
N ALA A 43 1.45 -9.46 10.11
CA ALA A 43 2.28 -8.97 9.04
C ALA A 43 1.96 -7.48 9.03
N SER A 44 2.93 -6.65 9.39
CA SER A 44 2.83 -5.20 9.28
C SER A 44 2.46 -4.93 7.83
N VAL A 45 1.17 -4.77 7.54
CA VAL A 45 0.74 -4.41 6.20
C VAL A 45 1.24 -2.99 6.06
N GLN A 46 2.23 -2.79 5.20
CA GLN A 46 2.85 -1.50 4.95
C GLN A 46 2.79 -1.26 3.46
N ALA A 47 2.01 -0.25 3.06
CA ALA A 47 1.99 0.26 1.70
C ALA A 47 1.39 1.66 1.76
N GLU A 48 2.12 2.62 2.31
CA GLU A 48 1.65 4.02 2.35
C GLU A 48 2.49 4.92 1.43
N GLY A 49 3.59 4.42 0.86
CA GLY A 49 4.45 5.21 -0.03
C GLY A 49 5.92 4.81 -0.01
N SER A 50 6.76 5.73 -0.45
CA SER A 50 8.21 5.57 -0.47
C SER A 50 8.82 5.39 0.91
N ARG A 51 8.17 5.83 1.99
CA ARG A 51 8.59 5.52 3.38
C ARG A 51 8.49 4.04 3.74
N SER A 52 7.59 3.29 3.12
CA SER A 52 7.50 1.84 3.28
C SER A 52 8.54 1.11 2.43
N LEU A 53 8.83 1.65 1.24
CA LEU A 53 9.87 1.12 0.34
C LEU A 53 11.28 1.37 0.89
N TYR A 54 11.48 2.55 1.49
CA TYR A 54 12.70 3.02 2.11
C TYR A 54 12.40 3.40 3.57
N PRO A 55 12.33 2.43 4.50
CA PRO A 55 12.10 2.73 5.92
C PRO A 55 13.27 3.50 6.54
N ALA A 56 13.12 3.94 7.79
CA ALA A 56 14.19 4.66 8.53
C ALA A 56 15.49 3.86 8.62
N SER A 57 15.42 2.52 8.57
CA SER A 57 16.57 1.61 8.56
C SER A 57 17.14 1.34 7.16
N ALA A 58 16.60 1.95 6.11
CA ALA A 58 17.07 1.74 4.74
C ALA A 58 18.51 2.27 4.58
N THR A 59 19.31 1.55 3.81
CA THR A 59 20.71 1.87 3.50
C THR A 59 20.93 1.89 2.00
N GLY A 60 22.09 2.39 1.57
CA GLY A 60 22.44 2.49 0.14
C GLY A 60 21.68 3.61 -0.57
N TYR A 61 21.19 3.30 -1.78
CA TYR A 61 20.53 4.26 -2.65
C TYR A 61 19.03 3.98 -2.77
N ARG A 62 18.31 4.97 -3.31
CA ARG A 62 16.90 4.87 -3.66
C ARG A 62 16.70 5.01 -5.16
N ALA A 63 15.66 4.37 -5.68
CA ALA A 63 15.15 4.63 -7.00
C ALA A 63 13.92 5.54 -6.92
N ASN A 64 13.85 6.52 -7.82
CA ASN A 64 12.69 7.37 -8.03
C ASN A 64 11.61 6.59 -8.79
N ILE A 65 10.34 6.86 -8.54
CA ILE A 65 9.28 6.43 -9.47
C ILE A 65 9.25 7.38 -10.67
N GLU A 66 8.79 6.88 -11.81
CA GLU A 66 8.74 7.65 -13.04
C GLU A 66 7.33 7.86 -13.58
N TRP A 67 7.18 8.89 -14.40
CA TRP A 67 6.05 9.11 -15.28
C TRP A 67 6.51 9.54 -16.68
N ARG A 68 6.51 8.59 -17.63
CA ARG A 68 6.91 8.83 -19.02
C ARG A 68 5.95 8.17 -20.01
N ASP A 69 5.94 8.68 -21.24
CA ASP A 69 5.08 8.21 -22.33
C ASP A 69 5.81 7.28 -23.33
N ASN A 70 7.13 7.10 -23.20
CA ASN A 70 7.87 6.06 -23.91
C ASN A 70 7.80 4.70 -23.17
N LYS A 71 8.07 3.62 -23.91
CA LYS A 71 8.01 2.24 -23.40
C LYS A 71 9.38 1.69 -23.03
N TYR A 72 9.43 0.79 -22.04
CA TYR A 72 10.53 -0.15 -21.85
C TYR A 72 10.35 -1.35 -22.78
N GLY A 73 11.38 -1.64 -23.59
CA GLY A 73 11.40 -2.80 -24.48
C GLY A 73 10.22 -2.86 -25.45
N SER A 74 9.64 -1.71 -25.81
CA SER A 74 8.42 -1.59 -26.62
C SER A 74 7.17 -2.26 -26.03
N LEU A 75 7.21 -2.68 -24.76
CA LEU A 75 6.16 -3.46 -24.10
C LEU A 75 5.31 -2.60 -23.15
N VAL A 76 5.90 -2.19 -22.04
CA VAL A 76 5.23 -1.49 -20.92
C VAL A 76 5.63 -0.02 -20.92
N LEU A 77 4.68 0.89 -20.68
CA LEU A 77 5.00 2.31 -20.52
C LEU A 77 5.90 2.55 -19.30
N ARG A 78 6.86 3.47 -19.43
CA ARG A 78 7.80 3.83 -18.37
C ARG A 78 7.15 4.78 -17.37
N ARG A 79 6.10 4.33 -16.69
CA ARG A 79 5.39 5.13 -15.67
C ARG A 79 4.81 4.28 -14.56
N THR A 80 4.79 4.81 -13.34
CA THR A 80 4.18 4.14 -12.19
C THR A 80 2.76 4.67 -11.99
N LEU A 81 1.77 3.80 -12.21
CA LEU A 81 0.37 4.07 -11.85
C LEU A 81 0.07 3.44 -10.49
N LEU A 82 -0.18 4.29 -9.49
CA LEU A 82 -0.51 3.85 -8.14
C LEU A 82 -2.01 3.61 -8.03
N LYS A 83 -2.40 2.60 -7.26
CA LYS A 83 -3.79 2.22 -7.03
C LYS A 83 -4.07 2.16 -5.53
N VAL A 84 -5.17 2.78 -5.10
CA VAL A 84 -5.52 2.85 -3.69
C VAL A 84 -6.98 2.46 -3.48
N TYR A 85 -7.21 1.47 -2.62
CA TYR A 85 -8.56 1.15 -2.18
C TYR A 85 -8.99 2.10 -1.07
N ALA A 86 -10.12 2.77 -1.26
CA ALA A 86 -10.76 3.59 -0.23
C ALA A 86 -12.25 3.26 -0.15
N GLN A 87 -12.79 3.25 1.07
CA GLN A 87 -14.22 3.22 1.28
C GLN A 87 -14.81 4.62 1.06
N LYS A 88 -16.09 4.66 0.69
CA LYS A 88 -16.84 5.91 0.63
C LYS A 88 -16.64 6.70 1.95
N ASP A 89 -16.40 7.99 1.80
CA ASP A 89 -16.16 8.96 2.88
C ASP A 89 -14.83 8.82 3.64
N GLU A 90 -13.97 7.86 3.28
CA GLU A 90 -12.55 7.90 3.66
C GLU A 90 -11.80 8.97 2.86
N TYR A 91 -10.64 9.37 3.39
CA TYR A 91 -9.78 10.38 2.78
C TYR A 91 -8.50 9.73 2.27
N ILE A 92 -8.21 9.96 0.99
CA ILE A 92 -6.95 9.63 0.34
C ILE A 92 -6.06 10.86 0.48
N LEU A 93 -4.99 10.73 1.28
CA LEU A 93 -3.98 11.76 1.51
C LEU A 93 -2.80 11.46 0.61
N VAL A 94 -2.32 12.46 -0.13
CA VAL A 94 -1.25 12.29 -1.10
C VAL A 94 -0.16 13.35 -0.94
N GLY A 95 1.07 12.94 -1.19
CA GLY A 95 2.21 13.83 -1.25
C GLY A 95 3.29 13.36 -2.21
N SER A 96 4.07 14.30 -2.73
CA SER A 96 5.23 14.00 -3.58
C SER A 96 6.30 15.08 -3.47
N THR A 97 7.53 14.75 -3.83
CA THR A 97 8.60 15.72 -3.97
C THR A 97 8.50 16.56 -5.25
N ALA A 98 7.61 16.24 -6.18
CA ALA A 98 7.49 16.94 -7.46
C ALA A 98 6.32 17.93 -7.51
N VAL A 99 5.31 17.76 -6.65
CA VAL A 99 4.10 18.60 -6.70
C VAL A 99 4.42 20.08 -6.52
N GLY A 100 3.83 20.92 -7.37
CA GLY A 100 4.05 22.37 -7.34
C GLY A 100 5.43 22.81 -7.84
N VAL A 101 6.17 21.93 -8.53
CA VAL A 101 7.39 22.28 -9.26
C VAL A 101 7.12 22.15 -10.75
N ASP A 102 7.17 23.27 -11.47
CA ASP A 102 6.76 23.35 -12.87
C ASP A 102 5.40 22.65 -13.10
N GLN A 103 5.36 21.59 -13.91
CA GLN A 103 4.14 20.82 -14.20
C GLN A 103 3.95 19.60 -13.29
N GLY A 104 4.81 19.42 -12.29
CA GLY A 104 4.74 18.31 -11.34
C GLY A 104 3.48 18.38 -10.50
N ASP A 105 2.71 17.29 -10.49
CA ASP A 105 1.40 17.25 -9.85
C ASP A 105 1.00 15.82 -9.45
N ILE A 106 -0.05 15.74 -8.62
CA ILE A 106 -0.73 14.52 -8.23
C ILE A 106 -2.19 14.60 -8.71
N ARG A 107 -2.61 13.59 -9.47
CA ARG A 107 -3.97 13.47 -10.00
C ARG A 107 -4.63 12.20 -9.50
N ILE A 108 -5.91 12.29 -9.14
CA ILE A 108 -6.70 11.14 -8.70
C ILE A 108 -7.89 10.97 -9.65
N PHE A 109 -8.12 9.72 -10.04
CA PHE A 109 -9.23 9.31 -10.88
C PHE A 109 -10.14 8.36 -10.10
N ASP A 110 -11.45 8.55 -10.27
CA ASP A 110 -12.47 7.74 -9.62
C ASP A 110 -12.45 6.28 -10.14
N PRO A 111 -13.00 5.33 -9.35
CA PRO A 111 -12.98 3.92 -9.71
C PRO A 111 -13.58 3.65 -11.09
N GLY A 112 -12.82 2.91 -11.91
CA GLY A 112 -13.23 2.48 -13.24
C GLY A 112 -13.01 3.50 -14.36
N GLN A 113 -12.48 4.69 -14.08
CA GLN A 113 -12.19 5.68 -15.13
C GLN A 113 -10.90 5.41 -15.91
N VAL A 114 -9.85 4.94 -15.24
CA VAL A 114 -8.63 4.48 -15.91
C VAL A 114 -8.87 3.05 -16.39
N THR A 115 -8.70 2.83 -17.70
CA THR A 115 -9.03 1.57 -18.37
C THR A 115 -7.83 1.04 -19.16
N GLY A 116 -7.99 -0.08 -19.86
CA GLY A 116 -6.93 -0.70 -20.64
C GLY A 116 -6.11 -1.73 -19.88
N ALA A 117 -5.15 -2.34 -20.57
CA ALA A 117 -4.28 -3.35 -20.00
C ALA A 117 -3.19 -2.71 -19.13
N VAL A 118 -2.68 -3.48 -18.16
CA VAL A 118 -1.54 -3.08 -17.34
C VAL A 118 -0.36 -2.71 -18.25
N GLY A 119 0.24 -1.54 -18.04
CA GLY A 119 1.34 -1.04 -18.87
C GLY A 119 0.94 -0.32 -20.15
N ALA A 120 -0.35 -0.31 -20.49
CA ALA A 120 -0.94 0.37 -21.63
C ALA A 120 -2.26 1.05 -21.24
N GLU A 121 -2.34 1.55 -20.00
CA GLU A 121 -3.55 2.14 -19.46
C GLU A 121 -3.94 3.42 -20.20
N ILE A 122 -5.24 3.56 -20.45
CA ILE A 122 -5.88 4.74 -21.01
C ILE A 122 -6.33 5.61 -19.84
N ILE A 123 -5.73 6.80 -19.74
CA ILE A 123 -5.99 7.74 -18.66
C ILE A 123 -6.78 8.92 -19.21
N PRO A 124 -7.93 9.27 -18.61
CA PRO A 124 -8.69 10.44 -19.03
C PRO A 124 -7.85 11.73 -18.96
N SER A 125 -8.09 12.66 -19.87
CA SER A 125 -7.41 13.96 -19.88
C SER A 125 -7.80 14.84 -18.69
N VAL A 126 -8.97 14.60 -18.09
CA VAL A 126 -9.51 15.31 -16.93
C VAL A 126 -9.53 14.36 -15.74
N ALA A 127 -8.85 14.75 -14.67
CA ALA A 127 -8.88 14.02 -13.40
C ALA A 127 -10.04 14.51 -12.51
N ASN A 128 -10.54 13.66 -11.61
CA ASN A 128 -11.53 14.05 -10.60
C ASN A 128 -10.91 14.99 -9.55
N PHE A 129 -9.61 14.86 -9.33
CA PHE A 129 -8.85 15.71 -8.43
C PHE A 129 -7.45 15.96 -8.99
N THR A 130 -6.99 17.21 -8.87
CA THR A 130 -5.64 17.65 -9.21
C THR A 130 -5.13 18.49 -8.04
N CYS A 131 -4.04 18.05 -7.41
CA CYS A 131 -3.57 18.58 -6.13
C CYS A 131 -3.24 20.07 -6.20
N THR A 132 -2.45 20.50 -7.20
CA THR A 132 -2.06 21.92 -7.33
C THR A 132 -3.24 22.87 -7.59
N ILE A 133 -4.32 22.37 -8.21
CA ILE A 133 -5.53 23.15 -8.50
C ILE A 133 -6.46 23.19 -7.29
N ALA A 134 -6.73 22.03 -6.68
CA ALA A 134 -7.71 21.92 -5.61
C ALA A 134 -7.16 22.46 -4.27
N GLN A 135 -5.88 22.27 -4.01
CA GLN A 135 -5.22 22.59 -2.73
C GLN A 135 -3.82 23.19 -2.97
N PRO A 136 -3.73 24.42 -3.51
CA PRO A 136 -2.45 25.07 -3.79
C PRO A 136 -1.54 25.14 -2.57
N GLY A 137 -0.25 24.85 -2.74
CA GLY A 137 0.75 24.86 -1.67
C GLY A 137 0.73 23.63 -0.76
N GLN A 138 -0.13 22.63 -1.01
CA GLN A 138 -0.17 21.37 -0.28
C GLN A 138 0.43 20.22 -1.10
N GLY A 139 0.66 19.09 -0.44
CA GLY A 139 1.16 17.84 -1.02
C GLY A 139 2.67 17.78 -1.19
N LYS A 140 3.41 18.88 -1.03
CA LYS A 140 4.86 18.89 -1.22
C LYS A 140 5.56 18.18 -0.06
N ILE A 141 6.36 17.16 -0.38
CA ILE A 141 7.36 16.58 0.52
C ILE A 141 8.68 17.30 0.27
N THR A 142 9.26 17.90 1.30
CA THR A 142 10.45 18.76 1.22
C THR A 142 11.68 18.18 1.89
N SER A 143 11.53 17.08 2.65
CA SER A 143 12.64 16.44 3.34
C SER A 143 12.39 14.97 3.61
N ARG A 144 13.47 14.24 3.93
CA ARG A 144 13.39 12.87 4.42
C ARG A 144 12.67 12.75 5.78
N ILE A 145 12.72 13.80 6.60
CA ILE A 145 12.01 13.84 7.89
C ILE A 145 10.51 13.80 7.63
N GLU A 146 10.02 14.63 6.71
CA GLU A 146 8.61 14.65 6.32
C GLU A 146 8.18 13.35 5.65
N GLU A 147 9.03 12.79 4.77
CA GLU A 147 8.76 11.49 4.14
C GLU A 147 8.55 10.39 5.19
N LEU A 148 9.46 10.26 6.16
CA LEU A 148 9.38 9.22 7.19
C LEU A 148 8.21 9.43 8.15
N ALA A 149 7.91 10.68 8.49
CA ALA A 149 6.79 11.03 9.36
C ALA A 149 5.42 10.82 8.68
N GLY A 150 5.36 10.84 7.35
CA GLY A 150 4.11 10.74 6.59
C GLY A 150 3.26 12.00 6.71
N PRO A 151 1.96 11.93 6.38
CA PRO A 151 1.11 13.12 6.33
C PRO A 151 0.72 13.65 7.70
N LYS A 152 0.71 14.97 7.85
CA LYS A 152 0.04 15.71 8.93
C LYS A 152 -1.46 15.39 8.98
N SER A 153 -2.11 15.64 10.12
CA SER A 153 -3.58 15.71 10.13
C SER A 153 -4.05 16.86 9.24
N ILE A 154 -5.12 16.67 8.47
CA ILE A 154 -5.64 17.71 7.56
C ILE A 154 -6.19 18.89 8.36
N THR A 155 -6.89 18.59 9.46
CA THR A 155 -7.35 19.60 10.42
C THR A 155 -6.69 19.35 11.77
N GLY A 156 -6.03 20.39 12.32
CA GLY A 156 -5.29 20.32 13.58
C GLY A 156 -3.76 20.32 13.42
N ASN A 157 -3.03 20.26 14.53
CA ASN A 157 -1.56 20.35 14.57
C ASN A 157 -0.88 18.99 14.89
N ASN A 158 -1.54 17.87 14.60
CA ASN A 158 -0.97 16.56 14.90
C ASN A 158 0.04 16.12 13.83
N ASN A 159 1.06 15.36 14.24
CA ASN A 159 2.21 14.96 13.41
C ASN A 159 2.96 16.17 12.80
N PRO A 160 3.45 17.12 13.61
CA PRO A 160 4.03 18.38 13.12
C PRO A 160 5.29 18.21 12.24
N THR A 161 5.97 17.07 12.35
CA THR A 161 7.13 16.68 11.53
C THR A 161 6.76 16.15 10.15
N GLY A 162 5.48 15.84 9.90
CA GLY A 162 4.98 15.36 8.63
C GLY A 162 4.83 16.43 7.56
N TYR A 163 4.62 16.03 6.31
CA TYR A 163 4.27 16.95 5.23
C TYR A 163 2.79 17.35 5.31
N THR A 164 2.43 18.51 4.76
CA THR A 164 1.02 18.92 4.62
C THR A 164 0.43 18.23 3.38
N PRO A 165 -0.49 17.26 3.51
CA PRO A 165 -0.96 16.48 2.37
C PRO A 165 -2.00 17.22 1.55
N CYS A 166 -2.05 16.92 0.25
CA CYS A 166 -3.30 17.05 -0.49
C CYS A 166 -4.25 15.92 -0.07
N TYR A 167 -5.55 16.17 -0.06
CA TYR A 167 -6.54 15.19 0.36
C TYR A 167 -7.76 15.17 -0.55
N TYR A 168 -8.26 13.96 -0.80
CA TYR A 168 -9.45 13.69 -1.59
C TYR A 168 -10.41 12.79 -0.81
N ARG A 169 -11.65 13.21 -0.63
CA ARG A 169 -12.70 12.41 0.00
C ARG A 169 -13.28 11.46 -1.03
N ALA A 170 -13.16 10.16 -0.80
CA ALA A 170 -13.67 9.12 -1.69
C ALA A 170 -15.20 9.22 -1.84
N PRO A 171 -15.75 9.59 -3.02
CA PRO A 171 -17.20 9.67 -3.20
C PRO A 171 -17.89 8.30 -3.20
N THR A 172 -17.16 7.25 -3.57
CA THR A 172 -17.63 5.86 -3.61
C THR A 172 -16.60 4.88 -3.05
N THR A 173 -17.02 3.68 -2.69
CA THR A 173 -16.08 2.62 -2.32
C THR A 173 -15.48 2.01 -3.58
N GLY A 174 -14.16 1.94 -3.68
CA GLY A 174 -13.51 1.34 -4.83
C GLY A 174 -12.00 1.55 -4.86
N ILE A 175 -11.40 1.19 -6.00
CA ILE A 175 -9.97 1.38 -6.28
C ILE A 175 -9.83 2.65 -7.10
N TYR A 176 -9.14 3.63 -6.54
CA TYR A 176 -8.80 4.89 -7.18
C TYR A 176 -7.43 4.80 -7.82
N ASP A 177 -7.26 5.49 -8.93
CA ASP A 177 -5.98 5.60 -9.63
C ASP A 177 -5.29 6.92 -9.27
N VAL A 178 -4.05 6.83 -8.81
CA VAL A 178 -3.23 7.97 -8.40
C VAL A 178 -2.03 8.09 -9.34
N VAL A 179 -1.98 9.21 -10.03
CA VAL A 179 -0.89 9.58 -10.94
C VAL A 179 -0.03 10.61 -10.25
N MET A 180 1.28 10.37 -10.21
CA MET A 180 2.26 11.36 -9.75
C MET A 180 3.21 11.67 -10.90
N THR A 181 3.26 12.93 -11.28
CA THR A 181 4.11 13.42 -12.38
C THR A 181 5.28 14.20 -11.83
N GLY A 182 6.45 14.05 -12.46
CA GLY A 182 7.59 14.93 -12.22
C GLY A 182 7.38 16.32 -12.86
N PRO A 183 8.31 17.28 -12.64
CA PRO A 183 8.26 18.63 -13.20
C PRO A 183 7.99 18.76 -14.71
N ASP A 184 8.38 17.77 -15.51
CA ASP A 184 8.14 17.78 -16.97
C ASP A 184 6.67 17.42 -17.34
N GLY A 185 5.85 17.00 -16.38
CA GLY A 185 4.43 16.71 -16.57
C GLY A 185 4.15 15.34 -17.21
N PHE A 186 3.03 15.26 -17.95
CA PHE A 186 2.39 13.99 -18.29
C PHE A 186 2.97 13.28 -19.53
N GLY A 187 3.63 14.01 -20.44
CA GLY A 187 4.07 13.53 -21.76
C GLY A 187 5.57 13.67 -22.01
N SER A 188 6.39 13.47 -20.98
CA SER A 188 7.84 13.60 -21.10
C SER A 188 8.53 12.25 -21.35
N THR A 189 9.57 12.29 -22.18
CA THR A 189 10.52 11.19 -22.38
C THR A 189 11.90 11.48 -21.78
N ARG A 190 12.05 12.49 -20.92
CA ARG A 190 13.37 12.94 -20.43
C ARG A 190 13.71 12.29 -19.10
N ASP A 191 14.92 11.75 -18.99
CA ASP A 191 15.44 11.25 -17.71
C ASP A 191 15.69 12.40 -16.72
N GLY A 192 15.38 12.16 -15.45
CA GLY A 192 15.76 13.04 -14.33
C GLY A 192 17.27 13.12 -14.12
N SER A 193 17.76 14.25 -13.60
CA SER A 193 19.14 14.40 -13.12
C SER A 193 19.17 14.26 -11.60
N ILE A 194 19.03 13.02 -11.12
CA ILE A 194 18.69 12.71 -9.72
C ILE A 194 19.90 12.24 -8.90
N ALA A 195 19.86 12.51 -7.59
CA ALA A 195 20.94 12.18 -6.67
C ALA A 195 20.82 10.80 -6.03
N THR A 196 19.59 10.24 -5.93
CA THR A 196 19.29 8.90 -5.39
C THR A 196 19.77 8.62 -3.97
N ASP A 197 20.13 9.67 -3.22
CA ASP A 197 20.57 9.51 -1.85
C ASP A 197 19.37 9.19 -0.95
N ILE A 198 19.53 8.20 -0.07
CA ILE A 198 18.43 7.76 0.82
C ILE A 198 17.95 8.89 1.74
N ALA A 199 18.83 9.84 2.03
CA ALA A 199 18.62 10.94 2.97
C ALA A 199 17.91 12.16 2.35
N LEU A 200 17.67 12.17 1.04
CA LEU A 200 17.09 13.30 0.30
C LEU A 200 17.74 14.65 0.62
N THR A 201 19.07 14.70 0.63
CA THR A 201 19.88 15.87 0.96
C THR A 201 20.20 16.75 -0.26
N ASN A 202 20.16 16.18 -1.46
CA ASN A 202 20.41 16.91 -2.69
C ASN A 202 19.17 17.71 -3.14
N SER A 203 19.36 18.96 -3.59
CA SER A 203 18.29 19.82 -4.09
C SER A 203 17.54 19.25 -5.30
N ASN A 204 18.23 18.46 -6.13
CA ASN A 204 17.65 17.81 -7.30
C ASN A 204 16.55 16.80 -6.95
N ASN A 205 16.42 16.42 -5.67
CA ASN A 205 15.31 15.61 -5.20
C ASN A 205 14.00 16.40 -5.08
N PHE A 206 14.04 17.73 -5.18
CA PHE A 206 12.89 18.61 -4.91
C PHE A 206 12.67 19.69 -5.96
N ASP A 207 13.55 19.82 -6.96
CA ASP A 207 13.50 20.87 -7.99
C ASP A 207 13.18 20.32 -9.40
N VAL A 208 13.33 21.17 -10.41
CA VAL A 208 13.05 20.89 -11.84
C VAL A 208 13.88 19.72 -12.38
N ASN A 209 15.03 19.42 -11.78
CA ASN A 209 15.94 18.36 -12.22
C ASN A 209 15.35 16.97 -12.01
N GLN A 210 14.28 16.83 -11.20
CA GLN A 210 13.51 15.59 -11.14
C GLN A 210 12.92 15.21 -12.52
N ARG A 211 12.61 16.19 -13.38
CA ARG A 211 12.06 16.02 -14.74
C ARG A 211 10.86 15.07 -14.78
N SER A 212 11.00 13.84 -15.28
CA SER A 212 9.91 12.87 -15.35
C SER A 212 9.79 11.96 -14.12
N SER A 213 10.53 12.23 -13.05
CA SER A 213 10.65 11.35 -11.88
C SER A 213 10.17 12.00 -10.59
N VAL A 214 9.97 11.19 -9.56
CA VAL A 214 9.56 11.62 -8.22
C VAL A 214 10.40 10.87 -7.19
N ALA A 215 11.12 11.60 -6.35
CA ALA A 215 12.07 11.04 -5.38
C ALA A 215 11.40 10.43 -4.15
N ALA A 216 10.43 11.14 -3.56
CA ALA A 216 9.59 10.60 -2.51
C ALA A 216 8.11 10.89 -2.78
N TRP A 217 7.27 9.96 -2.35
CA TRP A 217 5.85 9.93 -2.64
C TRP A 217 5.11 9.20 -1.52
N ASP A 218 3.87 9.59 -1.27
CA ASP A 218 3.03 8.99 -0.25
C ASP A 218 1.56 9.02 -0.72
N VAL A 219 0.86 7.91 -0.48
CA VAL A 219 -0.58 7.75 -0.66
C VAL A 219 -1.08 6.97 0.56
N THR A 220 -1.74 7.69 1.45
CA THR A 220 -2.20 7.19 2.73
C THR A 220 -3.72 7.29 2.80
N VAL A 221 -4.41 6.29 3.37
CA VAL A 221 -5.87 6.36 3.59
C VAL A 221 -6.19 6.61 5.06
N ARG A 222 -7.11 7.53 5.35
CA ARG A 222 -7.59 7.82 6.71
C ARG A 222 -9.10 7.92 6.80
N SER A 223 -9.64 7.61 7.97
CA SER A 223 -11.09 7.64 8.22
C SER A 223 -11.69 9.05 8.35
N SER A 224 -10.88 10.06 8.66
CA SER A 224 -11.34 11.43 8.88
C SER A 224 -10.21 12.45 8.72
N LEU A 225 -10.59 13.73 8.60
CA LEU A 225 -9.66 14.86 8.50
C LEU A 225 -8.75 15.06 9.73
N THR A 226 -9.21 14.63 10.90
CA THR A 226 -8.48 14.74 12.18
C THR A 226 -7.65 13.50 12.52
N SER A 227 -7.88 12.38 11.82
CA SER A 227 -7.20 11.13 12.10
C SER A 227 -5.70 11.25 11.81
N ILE A 228 -4.91 10.60 12.66
CA ILE A 228 -3.48 10.33 12.45
C ILE A 228 -3.18 8.85 12.27
N THR A 229 -4.24 8.02 12.24
CA THR A 229 -4.11 6.58 12.07
C THR A 229 -4.33 6.22 10.61
N ASP A 230 -3.26 5.73 9.99
CA ASP A 230 -3.24 5.29 8.62
C ASP A 230 -3.96 3.92 8.49
N ARG A 231 -4.79 3.78 7.46
CA ARG A 231 -5.42 2.52 7.07
C ARG A 231 -4.44 1.77 6.20
N ASN A 232 -3.57 0.99 6.83
CA ASN A 232 -2.50 0.39 6.06
C ASN A 232 -2.96 -0.71 5.08
N GLY A 233 -2.21 -0.90 4.00
CA GLY A 233 -2.44 -1.98 3.03
C GLY A 233 -3.47 -1.68 1.97
N ARG A 234 -3.73 -0.39 1.75
CA ARG A 234 -4.69 0.09 0.76
C ARG A 234 -4.04 0.41 -0.58
N LEU A 235 -2.76 0.76 -0.58
CA LEU A 235 -2.00 1.11 -1.77
C LEU A 235 -1.35 -0.13 -2.39
N PHE A 236 -1.32 -0.15 -3.71
CA PHE A 236 -0.58 -1.11 -4.50
C PHE A 236 -0.28 -0.51 -5.88
N ALA A 237 0.61 -1.15 -6.62
CA ALA A 237 0.85 -0.89 -8.03
C ALA A 237 1.02 -2.23 -8.73
N TYR A 238 0.58 -2.33 -9.98
CA TYR A 238 0.80 -3.55 -10.76
C TYR A 238 2.26 -3.68 -11.23
N TYR A 239 2.92 -2.56 -11.44
CA TYR A 239 4.35 -2.48 -11.65
C TYR A 239 4.90 -1.15 -11.15
N TYR A 240 6.21 -1.14 -10.87
CA TYR A 240 6.96 0.09 -10.62
C TYR A 240 7.91 0.35 -11.78
N ALA A 241 7.83 1.54 -12.35
CA ALA A 241 8.88 2.08 -13.20
C ALA A 241 9.84 2.90 -12.33
N LEU A 242 11.06 2.40 -12.20
CA LEU A 242 12.05 2.89 -11.25
C LEU A 242 13.32 3.34 -11.96
N PHE A 243 13.91 4.42 -11.44
CA PHE A 243 15.09 5.03 -12.01
C PHE A 243 16.07 5.47 -10.95
N THR A 244 17.34 5.09 -11.15
CA THR A 244 18.45 5.46 -10.28
C THR A 244 19.37 6.50 -10.93
N GLY A 245 19.14 6.96 -12.16
CA GLY A 245 19.98 7.98 -12.78
C GLY A 245 21.27 7.46 -13.41
N ASN A 246 21.90 6.45 -12.83
CA ASN A 246 23.16 5.86 -13.30
C ASN A 246 23.41 4.49 -12.63
N ASN A 247 24.41 3.75 -13.10
CA ASN A 247 24.95 2.59 -12.38
C ASN A 247 25.84 3.05 -11.20
N GLY A 248 26.31 2.11 -10.39
CA GLY A 248 27.08 2.34 -9.16
C GLY A 248 26.21 2.76 -7.96
N ARG A 249 24.90 2.48 -8.03
CA ARG A 249 23.87 2.90 -7.08
C ARG A 249 23.09 1.68 -6.57
N PRO A 250 23.73 0.80 -5.76
CA PRO A 250 23.12 -0.43 -5.29
C PRO A 250 21.87 -0.17 -4.42
N LEU A 251 20.82 -0.92 -4.72
CA LEU A 251 19.50 -0.82 -4.10
C LEU A 251 19.28 -1.92 -3.05
N TYR A 252 18.68 -1.50 -1.93
CA TYR A 252 18.38 -2.36 -0.78
C TYR A 252 16.95 -2.13 -0.28
N PHE A 253 15.98 -2.79 -0.91
CA PHE A 253 14.58 -2.74 -0.49
C PHE A 253 13.87 -4.06 -0.75
N SER A 254 12.72 -4.25 -0.13
CA SER A 254 11.86 -5.40 -0.36
C SER A 254 10.66 -4.99 -1.17
N THR A 255 10.25 -5.84 -2.11
CA THR A 255 8.96 -5.73 -2.80
C THR A 255 8.16 -6.99 -2.62
N TYR A 256 6.85 -6.86 -2.86
CA TYR A 256 5.91 -7.96 -2.72
C TYR A 256 5.09 -8.13 -4.00
N PRO A 257 5.72 -8.56 -5.12
CA PRO A 257 4.98 -8.82 -6.35
C PRO A 257 3.97 -9.94 -6.15
N ILE A 258 2.83 -9.82 -6.84
CA ILE A 258 1.85 -10.90 -6.97
C ILE A 258 2.27 -11.73 -8.18
N THR A 259 2.33 -13.05 -7.98
CA THR A 259 2.69 -14.02 -9.02
C THR A 259 1.47 -14.75 -9.55
N THR A 260 1.61 -15.39 -10.72
CA THR A 260 0.55 -16.10 -11.44
C THR A 260 -0.13 -17.21 -10.64
N ASP A 261 0.58 -17.76 -9.66
CA ASP A 261 0.12 -18.82 -8.77
C ASP A 261 -0.76 -18.30 -7.61
N GLY A 262 -1.03 -16.99 -7.57
CA GLY A 262 -1.86 -16.36 -6.55
C GLY A 262 -1.16 -16.15 -5.21
N PHE A 263 0.14 -16.45 -5.13
CA PHE A 263 0.94 -16.19 -3.94
C PHE A 263 1.59 -14.80 -3.99
N ARG A 264 1.99 -14.32 -2.81
CA ARG A 264 2.77 -13.09 -2.66
C ARG A 264 4.18 -13.46 -2.23
N TYR A 265 5.15 -13.22 -3.09
CA TYR A 265 6.56 -13.45 -2.77
C TYR A 265 7.19 -12.19 -2.20
N LYS A 266 8.11 -12.35 -1.25
CA LYS A 266 9.00 -11.26 -0.84
C LYS A 266 10.24 -11.31 -1.73
N VAL A 267 10.48 -10.26 -2.50
CA VAL A 267 11.71 -10.09 -3.29
C VAL A 267 12.59 -9.07 -2.58
N ASP A 268 13.75 -9.52 -2.11
CA ASP A 268 14.75 -8.68 -1.44
C ASP A 268 15.83 -8.26 -2.45
N PHE A 269 15.90 -6.97 -2.76
CA PHE A 269 17.04 -6.39 -3.46
C PHE A 269 18.19 -6.25 -2.46
N ARG A 270 19.33 -6.88 -2.74
CA ARG A 270 20.52 -6.90 -1.86
C ARG A 270 21.75 -6.41 -2.60
N GLY A 271 21.69 -5.18 -3.12
CA GLY A 271 22.75 -4.57 -3.90
C GLY A 271 22.57 -4.70 -5.41
N ALA A 272 21.32 -4.84 -5.88
CA ALA A 272 21.04 -4.74 -7.30
C ALA A 272 21.34 -3.32 -7.78
N ASP A 273 22.01 -3.17 -8.92
CA ASP A 273 22.48 -1.89 -9.45
C ASP A 273 21.91 -1.59 -10.85
N PRO A 274 20.59 -1.45 -11.00
CA PRO A 274 19.99 -1.04 -12.26
C PRO A 274 20.07 0.49 -12.43
N ASN A 275 20.12 0.97 -13.68
CA ASN A 275 19.88 2.37 -14.00
C ASN A 275 18.36 2.67 -14.12
N GLY A 276 17.75 2.27 -15.23
CA GLY A 276 16.31 2.31 -15.44
C GLY A 276 15.75 0.89 -15.51
N PHE A 277 14.71 0.60 -14.73
CA PHE A 277 14.18 -0.76 -14.62
C PHE A 277 12.68 -0.79 -14.28
N LEU A 278 12.07 -1.95 -14.54
CA LEU A 278 10.70 -2.24 -14.15
C LEU A 278 10.67 -3.36 -13.12
N LEU A 279 9.84 -3.20 -12.10
CA LEU A 279 9.42 -4.30 -11.23
C LEU A 279 7.99 -4.66 -11.58
N TYR A 280 7.80 -5.80 -12.23
CA TYR A 280 6.51 -6.25 -12.73
C TYR A 280 6.33 -7.74 -12.47
N GLY A 281 5.14 -8.13 -12.01
CA GLY A 281 4.68 -9.52 -12.00
C GLY A 281 3.68 -9.72 -13.13
N GLU A 282 4.04 -10.54 -14.13
CA GLU A 282 3.15 -10.94 -15.23
C GLU A 282 2.11 -11.95 -14.70
N PRO A 283 0.79 -11.74 -14.92
CA PRO A 283 -0.23 -12.77 -14.69
C PRO A 283 -0.32 -13.83 -15.81
N SER A 284 0.32 -13.63 -16.96
CA SER A 284 0.15 -14.42 -18.17
C SER A 284 1.41 -15.22 -18.56
N TRP A 285 1.32 -16.53 -18.31
CA TRP A 285 2.00 -17.66 -18.95
C TRP A 285 3.27 -17.35 -19.81
N PHE A 286 4.44 -17.69 -19.29
CA PHE A 286 5.61 -17.98 -20.11
C PHE A 286 5.49 -19.43 -20.62
N LEU A 287 4.98 -19.59 -21.85
CA LEU A 287 5.00 -20.73 -22.80
C LEU A 287 3.63 -20.86 -23.52
N ARG A 288 3.57 -20.36 -24.76
CA ARG A 288 2.85 -21.03 -25.86
C ARG A 288 3.76 -21.06 -27.07
#